data_AF-A0A535E823-F1
#
_entry.id   AF-A0A535E823-F1
#
_cell.length_a   1.000
_cell.length_b   1.000
_cell.length_c   1.000
_cell.angle_alpha   90.00
_cell.angle_beta   90.00
_cell.angle_gamma   90.00
#
_symmetry.space_group_name_H-M   'P 1'
#
loop_
_entity.id
_entity.type
_entity.pdbx_description
1 polymer ?
#
loop_
_entity_poly.entity_id
_entity_poly.type
_entity_poly.pdbx_seq_one_letter_code
_entity_poly.pdbx_strand_id
1 'polypeptide(L)'
;MTVNRAERSSAELAQDIVHEAQDLVQLELQLAKQELKELAMRNGIAFGLLAFGTVLLVLAVLVVLPMLLLVVLWDQHVLGALIWLGGYVVVGAALLLVGRLLLRLEAPRRTLSSLEETKRWALRQIRSSDR
;
A
#
# COMPACT_ATOMS: atom_id res chain seq x y z
N MET A 1 52.90 30.80 9.97
CA MET A 1 51.52 30.29 10.08
C MET A 1 51.40 29.02 9.24
N THR A 2 51.75 27.87 9.80
CA THR A 2 51.60 26.57 9.14
C THR A 2 50.18 26.08 9.43
N VAL A 3 49.22 26.51 8.60
CA VAL A 3 47.84 26.03 8.71
C VAL A 3 47.83 24.55 8.33
N ASN A 4 47.36 23.76 9.27
CA ASN A 4 47.32 22.31 9.30
C ASN A 4 46.64 21.73 8.03
N ARG A 5 47.42 21.15 7.12
CA ARG A 5 46.91 20.50 5.90
C ARG A 5 46.13 19.21 6.21
N ALA A 6 46.46 18.56 7.33
CA ALA A 6 45.79 17.33 7.77
C ALA A 6 44.35 17.61 8.25
N GLU A 7 44.13 18.71 8.98
CA GLU A 7 42.78 19.12 9.44
C GLU A 7 41.83 19.43 8.28
N ARG A 8 42.33 20.09 7.22
CA ARG A 8 41.55 20.33 5.99
C ARG A 8 41.18 19.02 5.29
N SER A 9 42.12 18.07 5.19
CA SER A 9 41.86 16.78 4.54
C SER A 9 40.83 15.94 5.31
N SER A 10 40.89 15.89 6.64
CA SER A 10 39.89 15.18 7.45
C SER A 10 38.49 15.83 7.39
N ALA A 11 38.42 17.16 7.29
CA ALA A 11 37.15 17.86 7.12
C ALA A 11 36.55 17.62 5.72
N GLU A 12 37.39 17.56 4.69
CA GLU A 12 37.01 17.29 3.30
C GLU A 12 36.53 15.83 3.12
N LEU A 13 37.23 14.85 3.70
CA LEU A 13 36.79 13.44 3.77
C LEU A 13 35.47 13.27 4.52
N ALA A 14 35.29 13.97 5.63
CA ALA A 14 34.02 13.94 6.37
C ALA A 14 32.88 14.54 5.53
N GLN A 15 33.16 15.57 4.74
CA GLN A 15 32.19 16.20 3.85
C GLN A 15 31.79 15.29 2.68
N ASP A 16 32.76 14.56 2.10
CA ASP A 16 32.51 13.60 1.03
C ASP A 16 31.67 12.40 1.51
N ILE A 17 31.97 11.85 2.71
CA ILE A 17 31.17 10.76 3.30
C ILE A 17 29.73 11.21 3.56
N VAL A 18 29.53 12.45 4.01
CA VAL A 18 28.18 13.00 4.22
C VAL A 18 27.45 13.16 2.89
N HIS A 19 28.12 13.58 1.82
CA HIS A 19 27.54 13.64 0.48
C HIS A 19 27.15 12.25 -0.03
N GLU A 20 28.03 11.27 0.06
CA GLU A 20 27.75 9.90 -0.38
C GLU A 20 26.59 9.27 0.42
N ALA A 21 26.53 9.51 1.73
CA ALA A 21 25.41 9.05 2.56
C ALA A 21 24.08 9.71 2.16
N GLN A 22 24.09 11.01 1.82
CA GLN A 22 22.90 11.70 1.33
C GLN A 22 22.43 11.15 -0.02
N ASP A 23 23.35 10.87 -0.93
CA ASP A 23 23.04 10.28 -2.24
C ASP A 23 22.46 8.87 -2.10
N LEU A 24 22.99 8.06 -1.18
CA LEU A 24 22.47 6.73 -0.89
C LEU A 24 21.04 6.79 -0.34
N VAL A 25 20.77 7.71 0.60
CA VAL A 25 19.42 7.91 1.16
C VAL A 25 18.44 8.36 0.09
N GLN A 26 18.86 9.27 -0.81
CA GLN A 26 18.01 9.68 -1.94
C GLN A 26 17.70 8.51 -2.86
N LEU A 27 18.67 7.63 -3.12
CA LEU A 27 18.48 6.44 -3.94
C LEU A 27 17.51 5.45 -3.29
N GLU A 28 17.65 5.17 -1.99
CA GLU A 28 16.73 4.33 -1.24
C GLU A 28 15.30 4.90 -1.25
N LEU A 29 15.14 6.22 -1.13
CA LEU A 29 13.85 6.88 -1.26
C LEU A 29 13.25 6.73 -2.66
N GLN A 30 14.06 6.82 -3.71
CA GLN A 30 13.60 6.61 -5.09
C GLN A 30 13.16 5.16 -5.33
N LEU A 31 13.94 4.19 -4.83
CA LEU A 31 13.60 2.76 -4.87
C LEU A 31 12.32 2.46 -4.08
N ALA A 32 12.18 3.00 -2.88
CA ALA A 32 10.98 2.85 -2.07
C ALA A 32 9.75 3.42 -2.78
N LYS A 33 9.88 4.61 -3.39
CA LYS A 33 8.81 5.20 -4.22
C LYS A 33 8.45 4.31 -5.41
N GLN A 34 9.44 3.68 -6.05
CA GLN A 34 9.21 2.77 -7.17
C GLN A 34 8.47 1.51 -6.73
N GLU A 35 8.88 0.89 -5.62
CA GLU A 35 8.24 -0.32 -5.09
C GLU A 35 6.80 -0.02 -4.63
N LEU A 36 6.58 1.14 -4.00
CA LEU A 36 5.23 1.63 -3.67
C LEU A 36 4.37 1.86 -4.92
N LYS A 37 4.94 2.43 -5.98
CA LYS A 37 4.23 2.64 -7.25
C LYS A 37 3.88 1.31 -7.91
N GLU A 38 4.77 0.34 -7.89
CA GLU A 38 4.52 -0.99 -8.43
C GLU A 38 3.43 -1.73 -7.64
N LEU A 39 3.47 -1.66 -6.30
CA LEU A 39 2.40 -2.13 -5.42
C LEU A 39 1.06 -1.47 -5.75
N ALA A 40 1.06 -0.14 -5.93
CA ALA A 40 -0.14 0.62 -6.26
C ALA A 40 -0.68 0.27 -7.65
N MET A 41 0.17 0.11 -8.66
CA MET A 41 -0.26 -0.30 -10.01
C MET A 41 -0.77 -1.73 -10.04
N ARG A 42 -0.08 -2.65 -9.35
CA ARG A 42 -0.45 -4.07 -9.29
C ARG A 42 -1.77 -4.30 -8.53
N ASN A 43 -1.99 -3.56 -7.45
CA ASN A 43 -3.20 -3.67 -6.63
C ASN A 43 -4.27 -2.64 -6.97
N GLY A 44 -4.01 -1.67 -7.84
CA GLY A 44 -4.94 -0.58 -8.15
C GLY A 44 -6.28 -1.08 -8.70
N ILE A 45 -6.26 -2.11 -9.55
CA ILE A 45 -7.49 -2.75 -10.06
C ILE A 45 -8.27 -3.42 -8.92
N ALA A 46 -7.58 -4.09 -8.00
CA ALA A 46 -8.22 -4.73 -6.85
C ALA A 46 -8.86 -3.70 -5.91
N PHE A 47 -8.16 -2.60 -5.61
CA PHE A 47 -8.71 -1.48 -4.86
C PHE A 47 -9.91 -0.84 -5.58
N GLY A 48 -9.82 -0.65 -6.90
CA GLY A 48 -10.93 -0.14 -7.71
C GLY A 48 -12.16 -1.04 -7.64
N LEU A 49 -11.98 -2.37 -7.77
CA LEU A 49 -13.08 -3.34 -7.66
C LEU A 49 -13.70 -3.35 -6.27
N LEU A 50 -12.89 -3.27 -5.21
CA LEU A 50 -13.40 -3.23 -3.84
C LEU A 50 -14.14 -1.94 -3.53
N ALA A 51 -13.59 -0.79 -3.94
CA ALA A 51 -14.23 0.50 -3.76
C ALA A 51 -15.55 0.55 -4.52
N PHE A 52 -15.56 0.12 -5.78
CA PHE A 52 -16.76 0.07 -6.60
C PHE A 52 -17.79 -0.93 -6.06
N GLY A 53 -17.37 -2.13 -5.66
CA GLY A 53 -18.24 -3.13 -5.03
C GLY A 53 -18.85 -2.63 -3.71
N THR A 54 -18.09 -1.88 -2.92
CA THR A 54 -18.58 -1.25 -1.67
C THR A 54 -19.64 -0.19 -1.98
N VAL A 55 -19.38 0.71 -2.93
CA VAL A 55 -20.36 1.73 -3.36
C VAL A 55 -21.64 1.06 -3.88
N LEU A 56 -21.51 -0.01 -4.66
CA LEU A 56 -22.64 -0.74 -5.21
C LEU A 56 -23.48 -1.42 -4.11
N LEU A 57 -22.84 -1.96 -3.06
CA LEU A 57 -23.53 -2.49 -1.88
C LEU A 57 -24.24 -1.40 -1.07
N VAL A 58 -23.64 -0.21 -0.92
CA VAL A 58 -24.31 0.92 -0.26
C VAL A 58 -25.53 1.36 -1.04
N LEU A 59 -25.43 1.46 -2.37
CA LEU A 59 -26.56 1.76 -3.25
C LEU A 59 -27.64 0.67 -3.17
N ALA A 60 -27.24 -0.60 -3.10
CA ALA A 60 -28.16 -1.72 -2.90
C ALA A 60 -28.98 -1.51 -1.63
N VAL A 61 -28.34 -1.26 -0.49
CA VAL A 61 -29.02 -1.02 0.79
C VAL A 61 -29.97 0.18 0.67
N LEU A 62 -29.51 1.27 0.05
CA LEU A 62 -30.29 2.51 -0.08
C LEU A 62 -31.56 2.33 -0.93
N VAL A 63 -31.54 1.46 -1.94
CA VAL A 63 -32.70 1.17 -2.81
C VAL A 63 -33.58 0.05 -2.24
N VAL A 64 -32.97 -0.99 -1.68
CA VAL A 64 -33.66 -2.17 -1.18
C VAL A 64 -34.42 -1.90 0.11
N LEU A 65 -33.87 -1.12 1.05
CA LEU A 65 -34.57 -0.77 2.31
C LEU A 65 -35.94 -0.12 2.08
N PRO A 66 -36.05 0.98 1.29
CA PRO A 66 -37.34 1.61 1.03
C PRO A 66 -38.24 0.71 0.19
N MET A 67 -37.70 -0.06 -0.76
CA MET A 67 -38.50 -1.01 -1.56
C MET A 67 -39.11 -2.12 -0.70
N LEU A 68 -38.36 -2.68 0.25
CA LEU A 68 -38.87 -3.65 1.22
C LEU A 68 -39.95 -3.03 2.11
N LEU A 69 -39.76 -1.79 2.56
CA LEU A 69 -40.78 -1.07 3.31
C LEU A 69 -42.08 -0.94 2.49
N LEU A 70 -41.99 -0.48 1.24
CA LEU A 70 -43.14 -0.31 0.35
C LEU A 70 -43.87 -1.64 0.11
N VAL A 71 -43.13 -2.73 -0.08
CA VAL A 71 -43.71 -4.06 -0.28
C VAL A 71 -44.41 -4.60 0.96
N VAL A 72 -43.83 -4.43 2.15
CA VAL A 72 -44.48 -4.84 3.41
C VAL A 72 -45.74 -4.01 3.67
N LEU A 73 -45.75 -2.73 3.29
CA LEU A 73 -46.91 -1.86 3.48
C LEU A 73 -48.06 -2.11 2.48
N TRP A 74 -47.77 -2.54 1.25
CA TRP A 74 -48.78 -2.65 0.18
C TRP A 74 -49.09 -4.07 -0.29
N ASP A 75 -48.37 -5.11 0.16
CA ASP A 75 -48.59 -6.57 -0.05
C ASP A 75 -48.79 -7.05 -1.51
N GLN A 76 -48.73 -6.17 -2.50
CA GLN A 76 -49.06 -6.48 -3.88
C GLN A 76 -47.82 -6.80 -4.74
N HIS A 77 -46.59 -6.50 -4.29
CA HIS A 77 -45.38 -6.50 -5.16
C HIS A 77 -44.17 -7.24 -4.56
N VAL A 78 -44.42 -8.26 -3.73
CA VAL A 78 -43.39 -9.04 -3.00
C VAL A 78 -42.35 -9.67 -3.94
N LEU A 79 -42.78 -10.22 -5.07
CA LEU A 79 -41.89 -10.85 -6.06
C LEU A 79 -40.91 -9.87 -6.70
N GLY A 80 -41.33 -8.62 -6.97
CA GLY A 80 -40.48 -7.61 -7.57
C GLY A 80 -39.35 -7.17 -6.63
N ALA A 81 -39.65 -6.97 -5.34
CA ALA A 81 -38.63 -6.66 -4.34
C ALA A 81 -37.64 -7.82 -4.13
N LEU A 82 -38.11 -9.07 -4.15
CA LEU A 82 -37.23 -10.23 -4.02
C LEU A 82 -36.21 -10.34 -5.15
N ILE A 83 -36.64 -10.10 -6.40
CA ILE A 83 -35.74 -10.17 -7.57
C ILE A 83 -34.68 -9.06 -7.51
N TRP A 84 -35.08 -7.83 -7.16
CA TRP A 84 -34.14 -6.72 -7.01
C TRP A 84 -33.16 -6.95 -5.86
N LEU A 85 -33.64 -7.40 -4.70
CA LEU A 85 -32.80 -7.77 -3.56
C LEU A 85 -31.79 -8.85 -3.96
N GLY A 86 -32.25 -9.93 -4.60
CA GLY A 86 -31.40 -11.02 -5.07
C GLY A 86 -30.34 -10.55 -6.05
N GLY A 87 -30.71 -9.75 -7.05
CA GLY A 87 -29.78 -9.21 -8.05
C GLY A 87 -28.65 -8.40 -7.43
N TYR A 88 -28.98 -7.48 -6.53
CA TYR A 88 -27.98 -6.65 -5.85
C TYR A 88 -27.06 -7.46 -4.93
N VAL A 89 -27.60 -8.41 -4.16
CA VAL A 89 -26.80 -9.29 -3.30
C VAL A 89 -25.83 -10.12 -4.12
N VAL A 90 -26.30 -10.70 -5.24
CA VAL A 90 -25.46 -11.52 -6.14
C VAL A 90 -24.35 -10.67 -6.76
N VAL A 91 -24.68 -9.51 -7.32
CA VAL A 91 -23.70 -8.63 -7.95
C VAL A 91 -22.69 -8.12 -6.91
N GLY A 92 -23.15 -7.64 -5.76
CA GLY A 92 -22.28 -7.15 -4.68
C GLY A 92 -21.33 -8.24 -4.15
N ALA A 93 -21.84 -9.45 -3.90
CA ALA A 93 -21.03 -10.58 -3.46
C ALA A 93 -19.98 -10.98 -4.51
N ALA A 94 -20.35 -11.02 -5.79
CA ALA A 94 -19.44 -11.32 -6.88
C ALA A 94 -18.30 -10.30 -6.97
N LEU A 95 -18.60 -9.00 -6.88
CA LEU A 95 -17.58 -7.95 -6.91
C LEU A 95 -16.62 -8.03 -5.72
N LEU A 96 -17.12 -8.31 -4.52
CA LEU A 96 -16.28 -8.49 -3.33
C LEU A 96 -15.36 -9.70 -3.46
N LEU A 97 -15.88 -10.84 -3.94
CA LEU A 97 -15.10 -12.05 -4.17
C LEU A 97 -13.99 -11.80 -5.20
N VAL A 98 -14.33 -11.21 -6.35
CA VAL A 98 -13.34 -10.91 -7.40
C VAL A 98 -12.33 -9.88 -6.90
N GLY A 99 -12.76 -8.81 -6.22
CA GLY A 99 -11.86 -7.83 -5.62
C GLY A 99 -10.88 -8.48 -4.63
N ARG A 100 -11.36 -9.42 -3.83
CA ARG A 100 -10.54 -10.16 -2.86
C ARG A 100 -9.57 -11.15 -3.51
N LEU A 101 -9.96 -11.79 -4.60
CA LEU A 101 -9.09 -12.66 -5.41
C LEU A 101 -7.98 -11.87 -6.13
N LEU A 102 -8.28 -10.64 -6.54
CA LEU A 102 -7.33 -9.77 -7.22
C LEU A 102 -6.40 -9.02 -6.25
N LEU A 103 -6.77 -8.88 -4.98
CA LEU A 103 -5.90 -8.30 -3.96
C LEU A 103 -4.63 -9.15 -3.77
N ARG A 104 -3.49 -8.60 -4.16
CA ARG A 104 -2.18 -9.19 -3.87
C ARG A 104 -1.41 -8.30 -2.91
N LEU A 105 -1.77 -8.42 -1.62
CA LEU A 105 -1.06 -7.82 -0.49
C LEU A 105 0.23 -8.60 -0.22
N GLU A 106 1.12 -8.72 -1.20
CA GLU A 106 2.48 -9.19 -0.93
C GLU A 106 3.26 -8.03 -0.31
N ALA A 107 3.77 -8.24 0.90
CA ALA A 107 4.67 -7.30 1.55
C ALA A 107 5.92 -7.07 0.66
N PRO A 108 6.42 -5.83 0.57
CA PRO A 108 7.55 -5.52 -0.28
C PRO A 108 8.80 -6.26 0.20
N ARG A 109 9.15 -7.35 -0.51
CA ARG A 109 10.21 -8.28 -0.10
C ARG A 109 11.60 -7.64 -0.21
N ARG A 110 11.78 -6.70 -1.15
CA ARG A 110 13.08 -6.05 -1.41
C ARG A 110 13.45 -5.06 -0.31
N THR A 111 12.48 -4.31 0.21
CA THR A 111 12.71 -3.37 1.34
C THR A 111 13.08 -4.12 2.62
N LEU A 112 12.39 -5.23 2.93
CA LEU A 112 12.71 -6.05 4.10
C LEU A 112 14.13 -6.63 4.03
N SER A 113 14.55 -7.16 2.87
CA SER A 113 15.89 -7.72 2.71
C SER A 113 17.00 -6.68 2.78
N SER A 114 16.78 -5.49 2.20
CA SER A 114 17.74 -4.39 2.23
C SER A 114 17.95 -3.88 3.66
N LEU A 115 16.88 -3.70 4.45
CA LEU A 115 16.99 -3.26 5.84
C LEU A 115 17.71 -4.29 6.73
N GLU A 116 17.47 -5.58 6.52
CA GLU A 116 18.19 -6.64 7.22
C GLU A 116 19.67 -6.68 6.86
N GLU A 117 20.02 -6.40 5.61
CA GLU A 117 21.40 -6.31 5.16
C GLU A 117 22.12 -5.08 5.73
N THR A 118 21.49 -3.91 5.70
CA THR A 118 21.99 -2.67 6.29
C THR A 118 22.20 -2.81 7.80
N LYS A 119 21.25 -3.43 8.52
CA LYS A 119 21.39 -3.76 9.94
C LYS A 119 22.58 -4.68 10.20
N ARG A 120 22.75 -5.73 9.38
CA ARG A 120 23.87 -6.68 9.50
C ARG A 120 25.22 -6.01 9.22
N TRP A 121 25.29 -5.10 8.26
CA TRP A 121 26.50 -4.33 7.98
C TRP A 121 26.83 -3.37 9.14
N ALA A 122 25.87 -2.61 9.65
CA ALA A 122 26.08 -1.68 10.77
C ALA A 122 26.54 -2.39 12.05
N LEU A 123 25.94 -3.55 12.37
CA LEU A 123 26.33 -4.38 13.53
C LEU A 123 27.70 -5.04 13.37
N ARG A 124 28.21 -5.19 12.14
CA ARG A 124 29.58 -5.64 11.91
C ARG A 124 30.56 -4.49 12.13
N GLN A 125 30.23 -3.30 11.64
CA GLN A 125 31.09 -2.12 11.75
C GLN A 125 31.33 -1.67 13.20
N ILE A 126 30.29 -1.66 14.03
CA ILE A 126 30.41 -1.31 15.46
C ILE A 126 31.30 -2.33 16.20
N ARG A 127 31.21 -3.61 15.81
CA ARG A 127 31.97 -4.71 16.43
C ARG A 127 33.41 -4.81 15.93
N SER A 128 33.70 -4.32 14.74
CA SER A 128 35.08 -4.24 14.22
C SER A 128 35.84 -3.01 14.69
N SER A 129 35.15 -1.97 15.19
CA SER A 129 35.77 -0.75 15.74
C SER A 129 36.30 -0.91 17.18
N ASP A 130 36.06 -2.05 17.83
CA ASP A 130 36.44 -2.36 19.21
C ASP A 130 37.68 -3.28 19.29
N ARG A 131 38.47 -3.38 18.21
CA ARG A 131 39.76 -4.10 18.14
C ARG A 131 40.81 -3.24 17.47
#